data_AF-A0AB74LV47-F1
#
_entry.id   AF-A0AB74LV47-F1
#
_cell.length_a   1.000
_cell.length_b   1.000
_cell.length_c   1.000
_cell.angle_alpha   90.00
_cell.angle_beta   90.00
_cell.angle_gamma   90.00
#
_symmetry.space_group_name_H-M   'P 1'
#
loop_
_entity.id
_entity.type
_entity.pdbx_description
1 polymer ?
#
loop_
_entity_poly.entity_id
_entity_poly.type
_entity_poly.pdbx_seq_one_letter_code
_entity_poly.pdbx_strand_id
1 'polypeptide(L)'
;MTSSPERLSEVSRLAGLLADQVLDAQIMSRPILDQHIRALLDAALLLDKHSIPLPALLMQIVHEIDKDTGRMAAAEEVEQAEVKGMAWLLRPFQGRKEP
;
A
#
# COMPACT_ATOMS: atom_id res chain seq x y z
N MET A 1 -10.56 -14.26 19.15
CA MET A 1 -10.38 -15.34 18.15
C MET A 1 -8.92 -15.35 17.76
N THR A 2 -8.15 -16.35 18.19
CA THR A 2 -6.74 -16.50 17.82
C THR A 2 -6.68 -16.87 16.34
N SER A 3 -6.09 -16.03 15.51
CA SER A 3 -5.85 -16.31 14.10
C SER A 3 -4.97 -17.56 13.98
N SER A 4 -5.44 -18.59 13.29
CA SER A 4 -4.64 -19.79 13.02
C SER A 4 -3.43 -19.39 12.17
N PRO A 5 -2.21 -19.87 12.47
CA PRO A 5 -1.00 -19.50 11.72
C PRO A 5 -1.14 -19.76 10.20
N GLU A 6 -1.90 -20.78 9.79
CA GLU A 6 -2.19 -21.09 8.39
C GLU A 6 -2.98 -19.97 7.70
N ARG A 7 -3.91 -19.31 8.42
CA ARG A 7 -4.69 -18.19 7.87
C ARG A 7 -3.81 -16.96 7.67
N LEU A 8 -2.87 -16.71 8.57
CA LEU A 8 -1.92 -15.60 8.44
C LEU A 8 -0.92 -15.83 7.30
N SER A 9 -0.44 -17.07 7.14
CA SER A 9 0.37 -17.45 5.99
C SER A 9 -0.38 -17.25 4.67
N GLU A 10 -1.67 -17.60 4.63
CA GLU A 10 -2.49 -17.37 3.44
C GLU A 10 -2.73 -15.88 3.17
N VAL A 11 -2.95 -15.07 4.21
CA VAL A 11 -3.03 -13.60 4.06
C VAL A 11 -1.71 -13.05 3.48
N SER A 12 -0.55 -13.50 3.98
CA SER A 12 0.75 -13.08 3.44
C SER A 12 0.88 -13.45 1.96
N ARG A 13 0.50 -14.68 1.60
CA ARG A 13 0.51 -15.15 0.21
C ARG A 13 -0.40 -14.32 -0.70
N LEU A 14 -1.64 -14.05 -0.27
CA LEU A 14 -2.60 -13.26 -1.03
C LEU A 14 -2.18 -11.79 -1.16
N ALA A 15 -1.62 -11.21 -0.09
CA ALA A 15 -1.10 -9.85 -0.14
C ALA A 15 0.09 -9.72 -1.11
N GLY A 16 0.94 -10.75 -1.19
CA GLY A 16 2.00 -10.83 -2.20
C GLY A 16 1.46 -10.81 -3.62
N LEU A 17 0.47 -11.66 -3.92
CA LEU A 17 -0.17 -11.70 -5.25
C LEU A 17 -0.89 -10.40 -5.61
N LEU A 18 -1.53 -9.75 -4.64
CA LEU A 18 -2.17 -8.46 -4.86
C LEU A 18 -1.13 -7.35 -5.13
N ALA A 19 0.01 -7.39 -4.43
CA ALA A 19 1.11 -6.47 -4.68
C ALA A 19 1.70 -6.65 -6.09
N ASP A 20 1.86 -7.90 -6.55
CA ASP A 20 2.26 -8.19 -7.93
C ASP A 20 1.28 -7.59 -8.96
N GLN A 21 -0.03 -7.74 -8.73
CA GLN A 21 -1.05 -7.18 -9.62
C GLN A 21 -1.04 -5.65 -9.65
N VAL A 22 -0.84 -5.01 -8.50
CA VAL A 22 -0.73 -3.55 -8.40
C VAL A 22 0.52 -3.06 -9.16
N LEU A 23 1.65 -3.75 -9.02
CA LEU A 23 2.87 -3.43 -9.75
C LEU A 23 2.68 -3.61 -11.26
N ASP A 24 2.08 -4.71 -11.71
CA ASP A 24 1.82 -4.93 -13.13
C ASP A 24 0.89 -3.86 -13.71
N ALA A 25 -0.16 -3.50 -12.99
CA ALA A 25 -1.04 -2.39 -13.36
C ALA A 25 -0.26 -1.07 -13.48
N GLN A 26 0.64 -0.78 -12.55
CA GLN A 26 1.50 0.40 -12.59
C GLN A 26 2.42 0.41 -13.82
N ILE A 27 3.11 -0.71 -14.09
CA ILE A 27 4.00 -0.88 -15.25
C ILE A 27 3.23 -0.65 -16.55
N MET A 28 2.01 -1.19 -16.62
CA MET A 28 1.13 -1.08 -17.78
C MET A 28 0.38 0.27 -17.85
N SER A 29 0.64 1.20 -16.93
CA SER A 29 -0.08 2.49 -16.81
C SER A 29 -1.61 2.33 -16.74
N ARG A 30 -2.06 1.24 -16.11
CA ARG A 30 -3.47 0.96 -15.85
C ARG A 30 -3.89 1.62 -14.53
N PRO A 31 -5.18 1.98 -14.40
CA PRO A 31 -5.69 2.49 -13.14
C PRO A 31 -5.53 1.44 -12.03
N ILE A 32 -4.97 1.85 -10.91
CA ILE A 32 -4.90 1.06 -9.68
C ILE A 32 -6.13 1.44 -8.84
N LEU A 33 -6.89 0.44 -8.39
CA LEU A 33 -8.09 0.68 -7.60
C LEU A 33 -7.72 0.95 -6.14
N ASP A 34 -8.32 1.98 -5.54
CA ASP A 34 -8.08 2.36 -4.13
C ASP A 34 -8.30 1.20 -3.16
N GLN A 35 -9.27 0.32 -3.46
CA GLN A 35 -9.54 -0.88 -2.69
C GLN A 35 -8.35 -1.84 -2.63
N HIS A 36 -7.53 -1.93 -3.69
CA HIS A 36 -6.33 -2.77 -3.70
C HIS A 36 -5.27 -2.20 -2.75
N ILE A 37 -5.09 -0.88 -2.76
CA ILE A 37 -4.15 -0.20 -1.86
C ILE A 37 -4.58 -0.35 -0.40
N ARG A 38 -5.86 -0.10 -0.10
CA ARG A 38 -6.40 -0.28 1.25
C ARG A 38 -6.24 -1.71 1.75
N ALA A 39 -6.55 -2.70 0.92
CA ALA A 39 -6.37 -4.11 1.26
C ALA A 39 -4.90 -4.48 1.52
N LEU A 40 -3.96 -3.91 0.76
CA LEU A 40 -2.52 -4.10 1.01
C LEU A 40 -2.08 -3.48 2.34
N LEU A 41 -2.53 -2.28 2.66
CA LEU A 41 -2.24 -1.62 3.95
C LEU A 41 -2.84 -2.39 5.14
N ASP A 42 -4.10 -2.83 5.02
CA ASP A 42 -4.75 -3.64 6.04
C ASP A 42 -4.03 -4.97 6.26
N ALA A 43 -3.60 -5.63 5.17
CA ALA A 43 -2.81 -6.86 5.24
C ALA A 43 -1.44 -6.60 5.90
N ALA A 44 -0.75 -5.52 5.55
CA ALA A 44 0.52 -5.15 6.16
C ALA A 44 0.39 -4.94 7.68
N LEU A 45 -0.62 -4.18 8.12
CA LEU A 45 -0.90 -3.95 9.54
C LEU A 45 -1.24 -5.25 10.27
N LEU A 46 -2.03 -6.13 9.65
CA LEU A 46 -2.40 -7.42 10.22
C LEU A 46 -1.17 -8.34 10.38
N LEU A 47 -0.32 -8.42 9.37
CA LEU A 47 0.88 -9.27 9.39
C LEU A 47 1.90 -8.75 10.42
N ASP A 48 2.11 -7.44 10.48
CA ASP A 48 3.00 -6.79 11.44
C ASP A 48 2.56 -7.04 12.89
N LYS A 49 1.26 -6.89 13.18
CA LYS A 49 0.66 -7.18 14.50
C LYS A 49 0.92 -8.61 14.97
N HIS A 50 1.04 -9.55 14.04
CA HIS A 50 1.32 -10.96 14.32
C HIS A 50 2.79 -11.35 14.11
N SER A 51 3.67 -10.38 13.89
CA SER A 51 5.11 -10.57 13.63
C SER A 51 5.40 -11.51 12.45
N ILE A 52 4.50 -11.52 11.46
CA ILE A 52 4.69 -12.26 10.21
C ILE A 52 5.45 -11.36 9.23
N PRO A 53 6.54 -11.85 8.60
CA PRO A 53 7.28 -11.05 7.64
C PRO A 53 6.40 -10.69 6.44
N LEU A 54 6.48 -9.42 6.03
CA LEU A 54 5.78 -8.93 4.86
C LEU A 54 6.46 -9.45 3.58
N PRO A 55 5.67 -9.79 2.54
CA PRO A 55 6.22 -10.00 1.20
C PRO A 55 7.03 -8.77 0.73
N ALA A 56 8.11 -9.00 -0.01
CA ALA A 56 9.07 -7.95 -0.38
C ALA A 56 8.42 -6.78 -1.14
N LEU A 57 7.48 -7.05 -2.05
CA LEU A 57 6.77 -6.00 -2.79
C LEU A 57 5.77 -5.24 -1.92
N LEU A 58 5.07 -5.94 -1.02
CA LEU A 58 4.18 -5.28 -0.06
C LEU A 58 4.97 -4.32 0.83
N MET A 59 6.14 -4.73 1.32
CA MET A 59 7.04 -3.89 2.11
C MET A 59 7.47 -2.63 1.33
N GLN A 60 7.80 -2.76 0.05
CA GLN A 60 8.16 -1.62 -0.82
C GLN A 60 6.99 -0.67 -1.01
N ILE A 61 5.79 -1.19 -1.28
CA ILE A 61 4.58 -0.37 -1.45
C ILE A 61 4.30 0.44 -0.18
N VAL A 62 4.33 -0.20 0.99
CA VAL A 62 4.13 0.47 2.28
C VAL A 62 5.18 1.57 2.50
N HIS A 63 6.45 1.29 2.20
CA HIS A 63 7.52 2.26 2.38
C HIS A 63 7.41 3.46 1.43
N GLU A 64 7.05 3.26 0.18
CA GLU A 64 6.84 4.37 -0.77
C GLU A 64 5.62 5.22 -0.40
N ILE A 65 4.53 4.60 0.08
CA ILE A 65 3.38 5.32 0.62
C ILE A 65 3.80 6.17 1.83
N ASP A 66 4.59 5.63 2.75
CA ASP A 66 5.03 6.38 3.93
C ASP A 66 5.93 7.58 3.56
N LYS A 67 6.84 7.40 2.61
CA LYS A 67 7.69 8.47 2.07
C LYS A 67 6.89 9.60 1.43
N ASP A 68 5.84 9.28 0.69
CA ASP A 68 4.99 10.28 0.03
C ASP A 68 4.01 10.96 0.99
N THR A 69 3.55 10.23 2.02
CA THR A 69 2.61 10.73 3.04
C THR A 69 3.35 11.52 4.13
N GLY A 70 4.66 11.35 4.26
CA GLY A 70 5.53 12.11 5.16
C GLY A 70 5.28 11.82 6.63
N ARG A 71 4.82 10.61 7.01
CA ARG A 71 4.41 10.28 8.37
C ARG A 71 5.28 9.25 9.09
N MET A 72 6.51 9.66 9.34
CA MET A 72 7.17 9.47 10.65
C MET A 72 7.88 10.75 11.15
N ALA A 73 7.44 11.94 10.72
CA ALA A 73 7.75 13.20 11.40
C ALA A 73 6.45 13.98 11.62
N ALA A 74 6.12 14.21 12.90
CA ALA A 74 4.96 14.95 13.39
C ALA A 74 3.59 14.23 13.29
N ALA A 75 3.20 13.65 14.43
CA ALA A 75 1.82 13.37 14.76
C ALA A 75 1.07 14.71 14.91
N GLU A 76 0.33 15.12 13.89
CA GLU A 76 -0.83 16.04 13.91
C GLU A 76 -1.36 16.13 12.45
N GLU A 77 -2.61 16.55 12.23
CA GLU A 77 -3.32 16.66 10.93
C GLU A 77 -3.76 15.35 10.22
N VAL A 78 -4.75 14.67 10.79
CA VAL A 78 -5.34 13.43 10.25
C VAL A 78 -6.14 13.65 8.94
N GLU A 79 -6.53 14.88 8.61
CA GLU A 79 -7.38 15.17 7.45
C GLU A 79 -6.59 15.47 6.16
N GLN A 80 -5.44 16.16 6.26
CA GLN A 80 -4.59 16.46 5.09
C GLN A 80 -3.67 15.30 4.69
N ALA A 81 -3.36 14.40 5.63
CA ALA A 81 -2.57 13.20 5.37
C ALA A 81 -3.31 12.20 4.47
N GLU A 82 -4.64 12.10 4.57
CA GLU A 82 -5.44 11.25 3.66
C GLU A 82 -5.44 11.83 2.24
N VAL A 83 -5.62 13.14 2.08
CA VAL A 83 -5.63 13.82 0.78
C VAL A 83 -4.24 13.78 0.11
N LYS A 84 -3.17 13.96 0.88
CA LYS A 84 -1.78 13.89 0.40
C LYS A 84 -1.34 12.45 0.13
N GLY A 85 -1.78 11.51 0.97
CA GLY A 85 -1.68 10.07 0.75
C GLY A 85 -2.57 9.57 -0.39
N MET A 86 -3.46 10.40 -0.96
CA MET A 86 -4.18 10.13 -2.20
C MET A 86 -3.58 10.88 -3.40
N ALA A 87 -2.75 11.91 -3.17
CA ALA A 87 -2.11 12.69 -4.23
C ALA A 87 -1.09 11.88 -5.03
N TRP A 88 -0.46 10.85 -4.43
CA TRP A 88 0.41 9.93 -5.18
C TRP A 88 -0.38 9.05 -6.15
N LEU A 89 -1.63 8.68 -5.83
CA LEU A 89 -2.51 7.90 -6.73
C LEU A 89 -2.82 8.64 -8.04
N LEU A 90 -2.73 9.98 -8.00
CA LEU A 90 -2.97 10.83 -9.17
C LEU A 90 -1.70 11.13 -9.97
N ARG A 91 -0.50 10.74 -9.51
CA ARG A 91 0.76 10.93 -10.27
C ARG A 91 0.72 10.41 -11.71
N PRO A 92 0.13 9.25 -12.04
CA PRO A 92 0.02 8.81 -13.44
C PRO A 92 -0.98 9.62 -14.28
N PHE A 93 -1.89 10.38 -13.66
CA PHE A 93 -2.83 11.28 -14.34
C PHE A 93 -2.36 12.75 -14.37
N GLN A 94 -1.27 13.09 -13.69
CA GLN A 94 -0.62 14.41 -13.79
C GLN A 94 0.20 14.53 -15.08
N GLY A 95 -0.48 14.27 -16.20
CA GLY A 95 0.06 14.34 -17.55
C GLY A 95 0.89 15.61 -17.77
N ARG A 96 2.01 15.41 -18.47
CA ARG A 96 2.98 16.43 -18.86
C ARG A 96 2.30 17.77 -19.15
N LYS A 97 2.64 18.80 -18.38
CA LYS A 97 2.60 20.17 -18.91
C LYS A 97 3.78 20.29 -19.86
N GLU A 98 3.56 19.94 -21.13
CA GLU A 98 4.47 20.34 -22.20
C GLU A 98 4.39 21.87 -22.35
N PRO A 99 5.53 22.59 -22.34
CA PRO A 99 5.59 23.99 -22.75
C PRO A 99 5.45 24.17 -24.26
#